data_AF-A0AAJ7L6G3-F1
#
_entry.id   AF-A0AAJ7L6G3-F1
#
_cell.length_a   1.000
_cell.length_b   1.000
_cell.length_c   1.000
_cell.angle_alpha   90.00
_cell.angle_beta   90.00
_cell.angle_gamma   90.00
#
_symmetry.space_group_name_H-M   'P 1'
#
loop_
_entity.id
_entity.type
_entity.pdbx_description
1 polymer ?
#
loop_
_entity_poly.entity_id
_entity_poly.type
_entity_poly.pdbx_seq_one_letter_code
_entity_poly.pdbx_strand_id
1 'polypeptide(L)'
;EVTLAGVALIAVTLAFLKTSSLSFNPAPITFLDDCLLVIPIPFFFVNTALNLIAEIFHGSGYRAGVLLLQLLQVLLQTPMLIDGLRRSSFSPKQRYKKPGRELVTFLIIINLAMWVVFTFEQKKADTLVAAPKFFGERWLYIGHTTVPLMLFYRFHSAVCFADIWKSAYEKEED
;
A
#
# COMPACT_ATOMS: atom_id res chain seq x y z
N GLU A 1 -4.42 -8.38 -10.64
CA GLU A 1 -3.71 -7.10 -10.39
C GLU A 1 -4.57 -5.84 -10.53
N VAL A 2 -5.11 -5.52 -11.72
CA VAL A 2 -5.90 -4.26 -11.94
C VAL A 2 -7.07 -4.12 -10.99
N THR A 3 -7.89 -5.16 -10.85
CA THR A 3 -9.07 -5.13 -9.96
C THR A 3 -8.65 -4.89 -8.51
N LEU A 4 -7.59 -5.55 -8.04
CA LEU A 4 -7.09 -5.38 -6.67
C LEU A 4 -6.58 -3.95 -6.46
N ALA A 5 -5.75 -3.44 -7.37
CA ALA A 5 -5.18 -2.10 -7.27
C ALA A 5 -6.27 -1.01 -7.37
N GLY A 6 -7.23 -1.16 -8.28
CA GLY A 6 -8.33 -0.21 -8.47
C GLY A 6 -9.27 -0.15 -7.27
N VAL A 7 -9.70 -1.30 -6.75
CA VAL A 7 -10.56 -1.35 -5.56
C VAL A 7 -9.81 -0.83 -4.33
N ALA A 8 -8.53 -1.17 -4.17
CA ALA A 8 -7.71 -0.65 -3.08
C ALA A 8 -7.53 0.87 -3.17
N LEU A 9 -7.31 1.43 -4.36
CA LEU A 9 -7.21 2.87 -4.58
C LEU A 9 -8.49 3.60 -4.14
N ILE A 10 -9.65 3.12 -4.59
CA ILE A 10 -10.96 3.68 -4.22
C ILE A 10 -11.16 3.59 -2.70
N ALA A 11 -10.88 2.42 -2.10
CA ALA A 11 -11.01 2.23 -0.67
C ALA A 11 -10.09 3.14 0.14
N VAL A 12 -8.84 3.34 -0.29
CA VAL A 12 -7.89 4.28 0.33
C VAL A 12 -8.42 5.70 0.30
N THR A 13 -8.90 6.16 -0.87
CA THR A 13 -9.45 7.52 -1.00
C THR A 13 -10.67 7.72 -0.10
N LEU A 14 -11.61 6.77 -0.10
CA LEU A 14 -12.80 6.84 0.75
C LEU A 14 -12.44 6.76 2.23
N ALA A 15 -11.49 5.89 2.60
CA ALA A 15 -11.03 5.76 3.98
C ALA A 15 -10.41 7.07 4.44
N PHE A 16 -9.51 7.66 3.65
CA PHE A 16 -8.86 8.93 3.99
C PHE A 16 -9.87 10.05 4.24
N LEU A 17 -10.88 10.19 3.38
CA LEU A 17 -11.95 11.17 3.56
C LEU A 17 -12.81 10.92 4.81
N LYS A 18 -12.98 9.66 5.23
CA LYS A 18 -13.76 9.31 6.43
C LYS A 18 -12.93 9.41 7.71
N THR A 19 -11.71 8.90 7.71
CA THR A 19 -10.81 8.88 8.88
C THR A 19 -10.24 10.25 9.19
N SER A 20 -10.13 11.15 8.21
CA SER A 20 -9.76 12.55 8.44
C SER A 20 -10.73 13.33 9.36
N SER A 21 -11.92 12.79 9.62
CA SER A 21 -12.85 13.34 10.63
C SER A 21 -12.56 12.90 12.07
N LEU A 22 -11.62 11.96 12.28
CA LEU A 22 -11.14 11.55 13.60
C LEU A 22 -10.20 12.59 14.19
N SER A 23 -10.18 12.65 15.52
CA SER A 23 -9.37 13.61 16.27
C SER A 23 -7.89 13.24 16.22
N PHE A 24 -7.02 14.25 16.30
CA PHE A 24 -5.58 14.04 16.38
C PHE A 24 -5.20 13.49 17.76
N ASN A 25 -4.36 12.46 17.79
CA ASN A 25 -3.77 11.90 19.00
C ASN A 25 -2.53 12.74 19.39
N PRO A 26 -2.50 13.38 20.58
CA PRO A 26 -1.39 14.26 20.99
C PRO A 26 -0.09 13.54 21.34
N ALA A 27 -0.10 12.21 21.54
CA ALA A 27 1.10 11.42 21.83
C ALA A 27 1.24 10.20 20.89
N PRO A 28 1.35 10.39 19.57
CA PRO A 28 1.53 9.29 18.64
C PRO A 28 3.00 8.86 18.62
N ILE A 29 3.28 7.58 18.87
CA ILE A 29 4.61 6.99 18.69
C ILE A 29 4.63 6.30 17.31
N THR A 30 4.94 7.06 16.25
CA THR A 30 4.82 6.56 14.85
C THR A 30 6.06 6.78 14.00
N PHE A 31 7.16 7.29 14.57
CA PHE A 31 8.36 7.65 13.78
C PHE A 31 8.94 6.45 13.02
N LEU A 32 9.04 5.30 13.69
CA LEU A 32 9.51 4.08 13.06
C LEU A 32 8.58 3.67 11.91
N ASP A 33 7.27 3.65 12.13
CA ASP A 33 6.29 3.29 11.11
C ASP A 33 6.35 4.25 9.90
N ASP A 34 6.51 5.55 10.12
CA ASP A 34 6.67 6.53 9.04
C ASP A 34 7.93 6.20 8.20
N CYS A 35 9.07 5.89 8.85
CA CYS A 35 10.28 5.47 8.14
C CYS A 35 10.06 4.19 7.36
N LEU A 36 9.43 3.18 7.98
CA LEU A 36 9.16 1.88 7.35
C LEU A 36 8.17 1.99 6.18
N LEU A 37 7.31 3.01 6.15
CA LEU A 37 6.42 3.32 5.03
C LEU A 37 7.11 4.12 3.90
N VAL A 38 8.05 5.02 4.24
CA VAL A 38 8.68 5.91 3.25
C VAL A 38 9.90 5.29 2.57
N ILE A 39 10.74 4.55 3.31
CA ILE A 39 11.97 3.93 2.78
C ILE A 39 11.71 3.03 1.55
N PRO A 40 10.60 2.26 1.46
CA PRO A 40 10.32 1.44 0.28
C PRO A 40 9.89 2.23 -0.97
N ILE A 41 9.44 3.47 -0.86
CA ILE A 41 8.83 4.23 -1.97
C ILE A 41 9.77 4.40 -3.17
N PRO A 42 11.06 4.79 -3.01
CA PRO A 42 11.99 4.87 -4.12
C PRO A 42 12.11 3.56 -4.91
N PHE A 43 11.98 2.40 -4.25
CA PHE A 43 12.04 1.09 -4.91
C PHE A 43 10.81 0.82 -5.76
N PHE A 44 9.62 1.28 -5.35
CA PHE A 44 8.43 1.28 -6.21
C PHE A 44 8.65 2.13 -7.47
N PHE A 45 9.26 3.31 -7.35
CA PHE A 45 9.57 4.15 -8.51
C PHE A 45 10.56 3.49 -9.47
N VAL A 46 11.68 2.97 -8.95
CA VAL A 46 12.70 2.29 -9.78
C VAL A 46 12.10 1.08 -10.48
N ASN A 47 11.40 0.22 -9.74
CA ASN A 47 10.79 -0.98 -10.30
C ASN A 47 9.73 -0.63 -11.37
N THR A 48 8.87 0.36 -11.08
CA THR A 48 7.83 0.82 -12.02
C THR A 48 8.44 1.43 -13.27
N ALA A 49 9.43 2.31 -13.14
CA ALA A 49 10.05 2.97 -14.29
C ALA A 49 10.72 1.98 -15.24
N LEU A 50 11.44 1.00 -14.70
CA LEU A 50 12.12 -0.01 -15.52
C LEU A 50 11.14 -0.96 -16.20
N ASN A 51 10.13 -1.45 -15.47
CA ASN A 51 9.06 -2.25 -16.10
C ASN A 51 8.30 -1.44 -17.16
N LEU A 52 8.03 -0.16 -16.90
CA LEU A 52 7.32 0.71 -17.85
C LEU A 52 8.12 0.89 -19.14
N ILE A 53 9.43 1.12 -19.05
CA ILE A 53 10.31 1.16 -20.22
C ILE A 53 10.18 -0.15 -21.01
N ALA A 54 10.36 -1.30 -20.36
CA ALA A 54 10.28 -2.60 -21.03
C ALA A 54 8.92 -2.85 -21.70
N GLU A 55 7.81 -2.50 -21.04
CA GLU A 55 6.46 -2.70 -21.58
C GLU A 55 6.12 -1.72 -22.72
N ILE A 56 6.66 -0.50 -22.71
CA ILE A 56 6.54 0.45 -23.84
C ILE A 56 7.25 -0.10 -25.08
N PHE A 57 8.47 -0.63 -24.93
CA PHE A 57 9.20 -1.27 -26.03
C PHE A 57 8.52 -2.56 -26.51
N HIS A 58 7.85 -3.28 -25.62
CA HIS A 58 7.08 -4.48 -25.97
C HIS A 58 5.71 -4.15 -26.61
N GLY A 59 5.22 -2.91 -26.49
CA GLY A 59 3.95 -2.45 -27.06
C GLY A 59 2.70 -2.75 -26.21
N SER A 60 2.86 -3.04 -24.91
CA SER A 60 1.74 -3.41 -24.03
C SER A 60 1.24 -2.22 -23.19
N GLY A 61 0.38 -1.39 -23.80
CA GLY A 61 -0.21 -0.23 -23.12
C GLY A 61 -1.05 -0.59 -21.88
N TYR A 62 -1.72 -1.75 -21.90
CA TYR A 62 -2.48 -2.25 -20.75
C TYR A 62 -1.59 -2.43 -19.51
N ARG A 63 -0.45 -3.14 -19.65
CA ARG A 63 0.48 -3.40 -18.53
C ARG A 63 1.15 -2.13 -18.03
N ALA A 64 1.54 -1.23 -18.94
CA ALA A 64 1.99 0.11 -18.57
C ALA A 64 0.96 0.83 -17.69
N GLY A 65 -0.33 0.76 -18.05
CA GLY A 65 -1.42 1.30 -17.24
C GLY A 65 -1.55 0.65 -15.86
N VAL A 66 -1.41 -0.69 -15.77
CA VAL A 66 -1.45 -1.42 -14.49
C VAL A 66 -0.32 -0.97 -13.56
N LEU A 67 0.90 -0.85 -14.09
CA LEU A 67 2.08 -0.41 -13.32
C LEU A 67 1.89 1.00 -12.76
N LEU A 68 1.39 1.93 -13.57
CA LEU A 68 1.10 3.29 -13.14
C LEU A 68 -0.03 3.34 -12.10
N LEU A 69 -1.07 2.53 -12.26
CA LEU A 69 -2.15 2.43 -11.28
C LEU A 69 -1.64 1.91 -9.92
N GLN A 70 -0.76 0.91 -9.92
CA GLN A 70 -0.17 0.37 -8.70
C GLN A 70 0.72 1.39 -8.00
N LEU A 71 1.53 2.14 -8.76
CA LEU A 71 2.35 3.22 -8.21
C LEU A 71 1.46 4.32 -7.59
N LEU A 72 0.43 4.77 -8.31
CA LEU A 72 -0.52 5.75 -7.80
C LEU A 72 -1.20 5.27 -6.50
N GLN A 73 -1.58 4.00 -6.44
CA GLN A 73 -2.19 3.41 -5.26
C GLN A 73 -1.28 3.46 -4.03
N VAL A 74 0.02 3.17 -4.19
CA VAL A 74 1.01 3.30 -3.10
C VAL A 74 1.19 4.76 -2.69
N LEU A 75 1.28 5.67 -3.65
CA LEU A 75 1.48 7.10 -3.39
C LEU A 75 0.32 7.76 -2.66
N LEU A 76 -0.92 7.32 -2.89
CA LEU A 76 -2.09 7.80 -2.13
C LEU A 76 -2.26 7.07 -0.79
N GLN A 77 -1.88 5.80 -0.69
CA GLN A 77 -2.02 5.01 0.54
C GLN A 77 -1.05 5.48 1.64
N THR A 78 0.20 5.76 1.29
CA THR A 78 1.21 6.19 2.26
C THR A 78 0.79 7.42 3.09
N PRO A 79 0.40 8.56 2.51
CA PRO A 79 -0.01 9.73 3.30
C PRO A 79 -1.26 9.44 4.15
N MET A 80 -2.17 8.59 3.66
CA MET A 80 -3.34 8.16 4.43
C MET A 80 -2.95 7.34 5.66
N LEU A 81 -1.95 6.46 5.55
CA LEU A 81 -1.43 5.69 6.68
C LEU A 81 -0.72 6.59 7.70
N ILE A 82 0.17 7.46 7.22
CA ILE A 82 0.90 8.43 8.07
C ILE A 82 -0.08 9.32 8.84
N ASP A 83 -1.10 9.85 8.17
CA ASP A 83 -2.16 10.64 8.81
C ASP A 83 -3.02 9.80 9.76
N GLY A 84 -3.45 8.62 9.32
CA GLY A 84 -4.30 7.72 10.10
C GLY A 84 -3.66 7.24 11.40
N LEU A 85 -2.36 6.95 11.40
CA LEU A 85 -1.61 6.53 12.59
C LEU A 85 -1.57 7.61 13.69
N ARG A 86 -1.83 8.86 13.33
CA ARG A 86 -1.92 10.00 14.26
C ARG A 86 -3.36 10.32 14.67
N ARG A 87 -4.34 9.53 14.26
CA ARG A 87 -5.76 9.77 14.56
C ARG A 87 -6.33 8.74 15.50
N SER A 88 -7.24 9.18 16.37
CA SER A 88 -7.98 8.31 17.30
C SER A 88 -9.40 8.82 17.54
N SER A 89 -10.25 7.96 18.12
CA SER A 89 -11.62 8.34 18.49
C SER A 89 -11.66 8.93 19.89
N PHE A 90 -11.44 10.23 19.98
CA PHE A 90 -11.45 10.94 21.25
C PHE A 90 -12.86 11.32 21.73
N SER A 91 -13.75 11.71 20.81
CA SER A 91 -15.11 12.13 21.16
C SER A 91 -16.05 10.92 21.37
N PRO A 92 -16.97 10.94 22.36
CA PRO A 92 -18.04 9.94 22.50
C PRO A 92 -18.86 9.76 21.20
N LYS A 93 -19.07 10.85 20.44
CA LYS A 93 -19.76 10.80 19.14
C LYS A 93 -18.96 10.02 18.09
N GLN A 94 -17.63 10.16 18.08
CA GLN A 94 -16.75 9.41 17.17
C GLN A 94 -16.65 7.93 17.58
N ARG A 95 -16.56 7.65 18.88
CA ARG A 95 -16.56 6.28 19.43
C ARG A 95 -17.83 5.50 19.06
N TYR A 96 -18.98 6.19 19.02
CA TYR A 96 -20.25 5.61 18.57
C TYR A 96 -20.32 5.47 17.03
N LYS A 97 -20.01 6.54 16.28
CA LYS A 97 -20.16 6.58 14.82
C LYS A 97 -19.13 5.73 14.07
N LYS A 98 -17.96 5.48 14.67
CA LYS A 98 -16.82 4.71 14.11
C LYS A 98 -16.57 5.01 12.61
N PRO A 99 -16.35 6.29 12.25
CA PRO A 99 -16.32 6.72 10.86
C PRO A 99 -15.18 6.02 10.11
N GLY A 100 -15.50 5.33 9.01
CA GLY A 100 -14.51 4.67 8.15
C GLY A 100 -14.07 3.28 8.62
N ARG A 101 -14.63 2.73 9.71
CA ARG A 101 -14.21 1.43 10.27
C ARG A 101 -14.21 0.29 9.26
N GLU A 102 -15.31 0.14 8.51
CA GLU A 102 -15.44 -0.93 7.50
C GLU A 102 -14.43 -0.79 6.38
N LEU A 103 -14.12 0.44 5.96
CA LEU A 103 -13.11 0.72 4.94
C LEU A 103 -11.71 0.38 5.46
N VAL A 104 -11.37 0.73 6.70
CA VAL A 104 -10.10 0.36 7.32
C VAL A 104 -9.99 -1.16 7.45
N THR A 105 -11.04 -1.85 7.91
CA THR A 105 -11.05 -3.32 7.97
C THR A 105 -10.86 -3.95 6.58
N PHE A 106 -11.53 -3.44 5.56
CA PHE A 106 -11.34 -3.89 4.18
C PHE A 106 -9.89 -3.64 3.71
N LEU A 107 -9.30 -2.49 4.05
CA LEU A 107 -7.93 -2.14 3.69
C LEU A 107 -6.88 -3.06 4.33
N ILE A 108 -7.12 -3.57 5.54
CA ILE A 108 -6.29 -4.64 6.14
C ILE A 108 -6.31 -5.87 5.26
N ILE A 109 -7.51 -6.35 4.92
CA ILE A 109 -7.70 -7.60 4.15
C ILE A 109 -7.10 -7.45 2.75
N ILE A 110 -7.37 -6.35 2.05
CA ILE A 110 -6.89 -6.17 0.67
C ILE A 110 -5.37 -6.00 0.60
N ASN A 111 -4.74 -5.34 1.58
CA ASN A 111 -3.27 -5.23 1.60
C ASN A 111 -2.62 -6.56 1.92
N LEU A 112 -3.19 -7.36 2.83
CA LEU A 112 -2.71 -8.71 3.09
C LEU A 112 -2.90 -9.63 1.86
N ALA A 113 -4.05 -9.55 1.20
CA ALA A 113 -4.33 -10.30 -0.03
C ALA A 113 -3.36 -9.92 -1.15
N MET A 114 -3.13 -8.62 -1.36
CA MET A 114 -2.11 -8.14 -2.30
C MET A 114 -0.74 -8.70 -1.92
N TRP A 115 -0.29 -8.58 -0.68
CA TRP A 115 1.01 -9.11 -0.25
C TRP A 115 1.17 -10.61 -0.54
N VAL A 116 0.15 -11.42 -0.24
CA VAL A 116 0.12 -12.85 -0.56
C VAL A 116 0.22 -13.07 -2.07
N VAL A 117 -0.62 -12.41 -2.85
CA VAL A 117 -0.64 -12.52 -4.32
C VAL A 117 0.72 -12.14 -4.90
N PHE A 118 1.28 -10.98 -4.52
CA PHE A 118 2.60 -10.54 -5.00
C PHE A 118 3.73 -11.52 -4.65
N THR A 119 3.68 -12.14 -3.46
CA THR A 119 4.68 -13.14 -3.03
C THR A 119 4.61 -14.42 -3.86
N PHE A 120 3.40 -14.91 -4.18
CA PHE A 120 3.22 -16.18 -4.89
C PHE A 120 3.18 -16.04 -6.43
N GLU A 121 2.67 -14.93 -6.96
CA GLU A 121 2.64 -14.64 -8.40
C GLU A 121 4.02 -14.27 -8.94
N GLN A 122 4.91 -13.69 -8.14
CA GLN A 122 6.27 -13.38 -8.60
C GLN A 122 7.02 -14.59 -9.15
N LYS A 123 6.79 -15.77 -8.57
CA LYS A 123 7.38 -17.02 -9.08
C LYS A 123 6.87 -17.43 -10.47
N LYS A 124 5.74 -16.87 -10.92
CA LYS A 124 5.11 -17.15 -12.22
C LYS A 124 5.29 -16.01 -13.22
N ALA A 125 5.44 -14.78 -12.73
CA ALA A 125 5.49 -13.55 -13.53
C ALA A 125 6.75 -13.42 -14.39
N ASP A 126 7.86 -14.08 -14.04
CA ASP A 126 9.12 -14.00 -14.80
C ASP A 126 9.00 -14.41 -16.28
N THR A 127 7.98 -15.20 -16.63
CA THR A 127 7.70 -15.58 -18.03
C THR A 127 6.81 -14.58 -18.78
N LEU A 128 6.00 -13.82 -18.04
CA LEU A 128 4.98 -12.93 -18.58
C LEU A 128 5.44 -11.47 -18.66
N VAL A 129 6.37 -11.03 -17.81
CA VAL A 129 6.84 -9.64 -17.74
C VAL A 129 7.90 -9.36 -18.82
N ALA A 130 7.86 -8.18 -19.44
CA ALA A 130 8.82 -7.80 -20.49
C ALA A 130 10.24 -7.51 -19.94
N ALA A 131 10.34 -7.04 -18.70
CA ALA A 131 11.59 -6.56 -18.11
C ALA A 131 12.74 -7.60 -18.02
N PRO A 132 12.53 -8.87 -17.61
CA PRO A 132 13.58 -9.89 -17.67
C PRO A 132 14.17 -10.07 -19.07
N LYS A 133 13.32 -10.08 -20.11
CA LYS A 133 13.76 -10.23 -21.51
C LYS A 133 14.47 -8.98 -22.02
N PHE A 134 14.04 -7.80 -21.58
CA PHE A 134 14.61 -6.52 -22.01
C PHE A 134 15.96 -6.21 -21.35
N PHE A 135 16.07 -6.39 -20.03
CA PHE A 135 17.28 -6.04 -19.28
C PHE A 135 18.27 -7.20 -19.13
N GLY A 136 17.85 -8.43 -19.41
CA GLY A 136 18.67 -9.64 -19.28
C GLY A 136 19.08 -9.89 -17.82
N GLU A 137 20.30 -10.34 -17.61
CA GLU A 137 20.84 -10.68 -16.27
C GLU A 137 20.80 -9.50 -15.27
N ARG A 138 20.84 -8.24 -15.75
CA ARG A 138 20.70 -7.06 -14.88
C ARG A 138 19.37 -7.03 -14.15
N TRP A 139 18.32 -7.60 -14.76
CA TRP A 139 17.00 -7.69 -14.13
C TRP A 139 17.04 -8.48 -12.83
N LEU A 140 17.90 -9.51 -12.74
CA LEU A 140 18.04 -10.35 -11.56
C LEU A 140 18.39 -9.47 -10.34
N TYR A 141 19.41 -8.64 -10.45
CA TYR A 141 19.83 -7.74 -9.37
C TYR A 141 18.77 -6.70 -9.02
N ILE A 142 18.13 -6.11 -10.04
CA ILE A 142 17.11 -5.07 -9.85
C ILE A 142 15.88 -5.65 -9.17
N GLY A 143 15.39 -6.79 -9.66
CA GLY A 143 14.29 -7.56 -9.09
C GLY A 143 14.58 -7.92 -7.65
N HIS A 144 15.69 -8.61 -7.38
CA HIS A 144 16.07 -9.03 -6.02
C HIS A 144 16.30 -7.88 -5.04
N THR A 145 16.60 -6.67 -5.52
CA THR A 145 16.74 -5.49 -4.65
C THR A 145 15.40 -4.81 -4.38
N THR A 146 14.61 -4.57 -5.43
CA THR A 146 13.38 -3.77 -5.34
C THR A 146 12.22 -4.55 -4.75
N VAL A 147 12.06 -5.81 -5.16
CA VAL A 147 10.92 -6.64 -4.81
C VAL A 147 10.77 -6.88 -3.30
N PRO A 148 11.82 -7.26 -2.54
CA PRO A 148 11.65 -7.53 -1.11
C PRO A 148 11.19 -6.29 -0.33
N LEU A 149 11.66 -5.12 -0.71
CA LEU A 149 11.27 -3.85 -0.08
C LEU A 149 9.82 -3.47 -0.43
N MET A 150 9.40 -3.73 -1.68
CA MET A 150 8.00 -3.57 -2.06
C MET A 150 7.08 -4.53 -1.31
N LEU A 151 7.48 -5.80 -1.14
CA LEU A 151 6.75 -6.78 -0.34
C LEU A 151 6.69 -6.37 1.14
N PHE A 152 7.80 -5.88 1.67
CA PHE A 152 7.87 -5.34 3.04
C PHE A 152 6.84 -4.22 3.24
N TYR A 153 6.78 -3.24 2.33
CA TYR A 153 5.77 -2.18 2.39
C TYR A 153 4.35 -2.74 2.42
N ARG A 154 4.02 -3.71 1.55
CA ARG A 154 2.67 -4.29 1.48
C ARG A 154 2.29 -4.96 2.80
N PHE A 155 3.20 -5.74 3.38
CA PHE A 155 3.00 -6.35 4.69
C PHE A 155 2.84 -5.29 5.79
N HIS A 156 3.79 -4.37 5.89
CA HIS A 156 3.78 -3.35 6.93
C HIS A 156 2.57 -2.42 6.84
N SER A 157 2.12 -2.06 5.63
CA SER A 157 0.91 -1.28 5.44
C SER A 157 -0.34 -1.94 6.02
N ALA A 158 -0.45 -3.28 5.92
CA ALA A 158 -1.55 -4.03 6.54
C ALA A 158 -1.48 -3.98 8.08
N VAL A 159 -0.26 -4.02 8.64
CA VAL A 159 -0.02 -3.84 10.08
C VAL A 159 -0.43 -2.43 10.52
N CYS A 160 0.03 -1.38 9.83
CA CYS A 160 -0.36 -0.01 10.13
C CYS A 160 -1.89 0.20 10.06
N PHE A 161 -2.58 -0.42 9.09
CA PHE A 161 -4.04 -0.38 9.06
C PHE A 161 -4.69 -1.04 10.28
N ALA A 162 -4.13 -2.14 10.78
CA ALA A 162 -4.59 -2.78 12.00
C ALA A 162 -4.37 -1.87 13.23
N ASP A 163 -3.23 -1.17 13.29
CA ASP A 163 -2.94 -0.21 14.36
C ASP A 163 -3.87 1.01 14.32
N ILE A 164 -4.16 1.53 13.12
CA ILE A 164 -5.16 2.58 12.92
C ILE A 164 -6.52 2.10 13.43
N TRP A 165 -6.93 0.88 13.05
CA TRP A 165 -8.20 0.32 13.50
C TRP A 165 -8.26 0.19 15.02
N LYS A 166 -7.16 -0.25 15.64
CA LYS A 166 -7.01 -0.39 17.08
C LYS A 166 -7.15 0.96 17.78
N SER A 167 -6.30 1.92 17.43
CA SER A 167 -6.31 3.29 17.96
C SER A 167 -7.65 4.00 17.76
N ALA A 168 -8.30 3.78 16.62
CA ALA A 168 -9.54 4.47 16.29
C ALA A 168 -10.78 3.81 16.88
N TYR A 169 -10.82 2.49 17.12
CA TYR A 169 -12.10 1.79 17.37
C TYR A 169 -12.09 0.73 18.48
N GLU A 170 -10.93 0.33 18.99
CA GLU A 170 -10.83 -0.49 20.19
C GLU A 170 -11.14 0.40 21.40
N LYS A 171 -11.89 -0.13 22.37
CA LYS A 171 -12.17 0.60 23.61
C LYS A 171 -10.93 0.50 24.49
N GLU A 172 -10.51 1.60 25.12
CA GLU A 172 -9.65 1.53 26.29
C GLU A 172 -10.40 0.66 27.33
N GLU A 173 -9.79 -0.46 27.75
CA GLU A 173 -10.26 -1.18 28.92
C GLU A 173 -10.04 -0.26 30.13
N ASP A 174 -11.14 0.13 30.79
CA ASP A 174 -11.13 0.93 32.02
C ASP A 174 -10.49 0.16 33.19
#